data_AF-T0DL92-F1
#
_entry.id   AF-T0DL92-F1
#
_cell.length_a   1.000
_cell.length_b   1.000
_cell.length_c   1.000
_cell.angle_alpha   90.00
_cell.angle_beta   90.00
_cell.angle_gamma   90.00
#
_symmetry.space_group_name_H-M   'P 1'
#
loop_
_entity.id
_entity.type
_entity.pdbx_description
1 polymer ?
#
loop_
_entity_poly.entity_id
_entity_poly.type
_entity_poly.pdbx_seq_one_letter_code
_entity_poly.pdbx_strand_id
1 'polypeptide(L)'
;MNISYFKTQNIKTTPNKVTRELAKYIINTSLNQNYSIGKLKKLGTQSFTWQGKNGTQSGQVEYRFLLNHLHSRRSLDNKKFNFPHGTNYIDTGVEMSMPQPINASDGSVKIGLPLSELGKTFPISPVLNREGLASSNLVNTVCKNIVFLYKQLAVNSHDAVKINSQWFLNFRMLINELVSVVDMTLNKMYLLAEYGQVPNWKFDKSVLGERHGRRFDDKLKWVYQITGVHLPQFKNELDSLKIVKGLRNHLSHFDPPCLSISVEELVKYANYTRDIGLVMWNLRRISNFKLSEPLIEMILLQNYDFNSPYARPIDSNPDCYDTSKWP
;
A
#
# COMPACT_ATOMS: atom_id res chain seq x y z
N MET A 1 -19.03 22.68 20.62
CA MET A 1 -19.10 22.16 19.23
C MET A 1 -17.68 21.73 18.86
N ASN A 2 -17.45 20.45 18.54
CA ASN A 2 -16.11 19.96 18.22
C ASN A 2 -15.73 20.41 16.79
N ILE A 3 -14.59 21.08 16.64
CA ILE A 3 -14.09 21.55 15.33
C ILE A 3 -13.46 20.36 14.60
N SER A 4 -14.00 20.00 13.44
CA SER A 4 -13.35 19.02 12.55
C SER A 4 -12.24 19.70 11.75
N TYR A 5 -10.99 19.36 12.02
CA TYR A 5 -9.84 19.95 11.33
C TYR A 5 -9.57 19.36 9.94
N PHE A 6 -10.11 18.18 9.66
CA PHE A 6 -9.99 17.51 8.37
C PHE A 6 -11.32 17.68 7.63
N LYS A 7 -11.27 18.28 6.44
CA LYS A 7 -12.42 18.43 5.55
C LYS A 7 -12.16 17.70 4.24
N THR A 8 -13.09 16.86 3.80
CA THR A 8 -12.94 16.18 2.50
C THR A 8 -12.96 17.20 1.37
N GLN A 9 -12.01 17.10 0.44
CA GLN A 9 -12.04 17.87 -0.80
C GLN A 9 -13.32 17.58 -1.59
N ASN A 10 -13.86 18.61 -2.24
CA ASN A 10 -15.02 18.45 -3.11
C ASN A 10 -14.71 17.44 -4.22
N ILE A 11 -15.57 16.43 -4.37
CA ILE A 11 -15.43 15.44 -5.43
C ILE A 11 -15.66 16.14 -6.76
N LYS A 12 -14.63 16.17 -7.60
CA LYS A 12 -14.77 16.58 -9.00
C LYS A 12 -15.80 15.69 -9.68
N THR A 13 -16.68 16.27 -10.48
CA THR A 13 -17.70 15.56 -11.27
C THR A 13 -17.10 14.59 -12.28
N THR A 14 -15.83 14.79 -12.66
CA THR A 14 -15.14 13.95 -13.63
C THR A 14 -14.02 13.11 -12.98
N PRO A 15 -13.85 11.84 -13.41
CA PRO A 15 -12.75 11.02 -12.96
C PRO A 15 -11.38 11.63 -13.28
N ASN A 16 -10.51 11.70 -12.27
CA ASN A 16 -9.17 12.27 -12.44
C ASN A 16 -8.27 11.35 -13.30
N LYS A 17 -7.06 11.81 -13.65
CA LYS A 17 -6.10 11.05 -14.47
C LYS A 17 -5.72 9.72 -13.82
N VAL A 18 -5.49 9.70 -12.50
CA VAL A 18 -5.12 8.50 -11.75
C VAL A 18 -6.22 7.44 -11.83
N THR A 19 -7.48 7.79 -11.58
CA THR A 19 -8.60 6.84 -11.67
C THR A 19 -8.75 6.27 -13.08
N ARG A 20 -8.55 7.09 -14.12
CA ARG A 20 -8.61 6.65 -15.53
C ARG A 20 -7.51 5.65 -15.90
N GLU A 21 -6.28 5.92 -15.48
CA GLU A 21 -5.15 5.02 -15.70
C GLU A 21 -5.25 3.76 -14.84
N LEU A 22 -5.81 3.85 -13.63
CA LEU A 22 -6.03 2.71 -12.76
C LEU A 22 -7.07 1.75 -13.35
N ALA A 23 -8.20 2.27 -13.85
CA ALA A 23 -9.21 1.48 -14.56
C ALA A 23 -8.61 0.78 -15.80
N LYS A 24 -7.81 1.50 -16.58
CA LYS A 24 -7.08 0.94 -17.73
C LYS A 24 -6.16 -0.19 -17.29
N TYR A 25 -5.37 0.04 -16.23
CA TYR A 25 -4.42 -0.94 -15.72
C TYR A 25 -5.11 -2.23 -15.27
N ILE A 26 -6.20 -2.12 -14.49
CA ILE A 26 -6.99 -3.27 -14.02
C ILE A 26 -7.51 -4.09 -15.21
N ILE A 27 -8.13 -3.43 -16.20
CA ILE A 27 -8.68 -4.15 -17.37
C ILE A 27 -7.57 -4.79 -18.21
N ASN A 28 -6.52 -4.04 -18.56
CA ASN A 28 -5.41 -4.55 -19.37
C ASN A 28 -4.74 -5.77 -18.70
N THR A 29 -4.58 -5.73 -17.38
CA THR A 29 -4.01 -6.85 -16.62
C THR A 29 -4.95 -8.07 -16.61
N SER A 30 -6.26 -7.86 -16.51
CA SER A 30 -7.25 -8.95 -16.58
C SER A 30 -7.39 -9.55 -17.98
N LEU A 31 -7.24 -8.73 -19.03
CA LEU A 31 -7.32 -9.18 -20.43
C LEU A 31 -5.99 -9.75 -20.95
N ASN A 32 -4.88 -9.54 -20.23
CA ASN A 32 -3.52 -9.74 -20.75
C ASN A 32 -3.29 -8.98 -22.08
N GLN A 33 -3.70 -7.71 -22.11
CA GLN A 33 -3.63 -6.83 -23.28
C GLN A 33 -3.03 -5.48 -22.91
N ASN A 34 -2.64 -4.67 -23.90
CA ASN A 34 -2.16 -3.31 -23.68
C ASN A 34 -2.96 -2.27 -24.48
N TYR A 35 -4.26 -2.16 -24.18
CA TYR A 35 -5.12 -1.21 -24.87
C TYR A 35 -4.97 0.21 -24.31
N SER A 36 -5.10 1.20 -25.21
CA SER A 36 -5.23 2.60 -24.84
C SER A 36 -6.62 2.90 -24.25
N ILE A 37 -6.76 3.97 -23.46
CA ILE A 37 -8.07 4.40 -22.93
C ILE A 37 -9.08 4.63 -24.06
N GLY A 38 -8.64 5.23 -25.17
CA GLY A 38 -9.50 5.47 -26.33
C GLY A 38 -10.04 4.18 -26.93
N LYS A 39 -9.20 3.14 -27.04
CA LYS A 39 -9.61 1.81 -27.51
C LYS A 39 -10.56 1.13 -26.53
N LEU A 40 -10.25 1.14 -25.23
CA LEU A 40 -11.11 0.57 -24.18
C LEU A 40 -12.51 1.19 -24.15
N LYS A 41 -12.63 2.50 -24.42
CA LYS A 41 -13.93 3.18 -24.52
C LYS A 41 -14.78 2.75 -25.72
N LYS A 42 -14.15 2.26 -26.79
CA LYS A 42 -14.82 1.83 -28.03
C LYS A 42 -15.18 0.34 -28.02
N LEU A 43 -14.42 -0.47 -27.30
CA LEU A 43 -14.59 -1.93 -27.24
C LEU A 43 -15.86 -2.40 -26.51
N GLY A 44 -16.51 -1.53 -25.73
CA GLY A 44 -17.70 -1.90 -24.94
C GLY A 44 -17.36 -2.91 -23.85
N THR A 45 -18.25 -3.87 -23.61
CA THR A 45 -18.05 -4.95 -22.64
C THR A 45 -17.01 -5.95 -23.16
N GLN A 46 -16.04 -6.29 -22.32
CA GLN A 46 -14.99 -7.26 -22.65
C GLN A 46 -15.07 -8.46 -21.71
N SER A 47 -15.01 -9.66 -22.27
CA SER A 47 -14.95 -10.91 -21.51
C SER A 47 -13.51 -11.31 -21.25
N PHE A 48 -13.24 -11.91 -20.11
CA PHE A 48 -11.95 -12.53 -19.77
C PHE A 48 -12.17 -13.86 -19.05
N THR A 49 -11.18 -14.73 -19.14
CA THR A 49 -11.17 -16.04 -18.49
C THR A 49 -9.91 -16.21 -17.66
N TRP A 50 -9.99 -16.99 -16.59
CA TRP A 50 -8.84 -17.36 -15.76
C TRP A 50 -9.02 -18.75 -15.17
N GLN A 51 -7.91 -19.36 -14.73
CA GLN A 51 -7.96 -20.60 -13.97
C GLN A 51 -8.24 -20.30 -12.50
N GLY A 52 -9.40 -20.71 -12.00
CA GLY A 52 -9.76 -20.68 -10.59
C GLY A 52 -9.52 -22.03 -9.91
N LYS A 53 -9.81 -22.10 -8.60
CA LYS A 53 -9.72 -23.37 -7.84
C LYS A 53 -10.65 -24.46 -8.38
N ASN A 54 -11.78 -24.06 -8.98
CA ASN A 54 -12.83 -24.96 -9.48
C ASN A 54 -12.84 -25.04 -11.01
N GLY A 55 -11.69 -24.81 -11.66
CA GLY A 55 -11.54 -24.79 -13.11
C GLY A 55 -11.62 -23.39 -13.74
N THR A 56 -11.82 -23.34 -15.05
CA THR A 56 -11.89 -22.09 -15.82
C THR A 56 -13.09 -21.25 -15.40
N GLN A 57 -12.84 -20.04 -14.94
CA GLN A 57 -13.84 -19.03 -14.59
C GLN A 57 -13.82 -17.93 -15.65
N SER A 58 -14.93 -17.18 -15.76
CA SER A 58 -15.06 -16.08 -16.71
C SER A 58 -15.73 -14.87 -16.08
N GLY A 59 -15.37 -13.68 -16.55
CA GLY A 59 -15.86 -12.40 -16.06
C GLY A 59 -16.01 -11.42 -17.20
N GLN A 60 -16.75 -10.34 -16.96
CA GLN A 60 -17.01 -9.31 -17.95
C GLN A 60 -16.83 -7.93 -17.34
N VAL A 61 -16.23 -7.03 -18.10
CA VAL A 61 -16.04 -5.65 -17.66
C VAL A 61 -16.16 -4.67 -18.83
N GLU A 62 -16.91 -3.60 -18.61
CA GLU A 62 -16.91 -2.42 -19.47
C GLU A 62 -16.06 -1.31 -18.81
N TYR A 63 -15.19 -0.66 -19.58
CA TYR A 63 -14.31 0.40 -19.06
C TYR A 63 -15.06 1.55 -18.39
N ARG A 64 -16.18 2.02 -18.98
CA ARG A 64 -16.94 3.14 -18.41
C ARG A 64 -17.57 2.76 -17.08
N PHE A 65 -18.11 1.55 -16.98
CA PHE A 65 -18.72 1.05 -15.76
C PHE A 65 -17.70 0.90 -14.63
N LEU A 66 -16.52 0.31 -14.91
CA LEU A 66 -15.43 0.23 -13.94
C LEU A 66 -14.95 1.62 -13.52
N LEU A 67 -14.72 2.53 -14.47
CA LEU A 67 -14.25 3.88 -14.19
C LEU A 67 -15.21 4.63 -13.26
N ASN A 68 -16.52 4.55 -13.54
CA ASN A 68 -17.56 5.19 -12.72
C ASN A 68 -17.65 4.55 -11.33
N HIS A 69 -17.48 3.23 -11.23
CA HIS A 69 -17.41 2.54 -9.94
C HIS A 69 -16.21 3.01 -9.11
N LEU A 70 -15.00 2.97 -9.66
CA LEU A 70 -13.79 3.43 -8.95
C LEU A 70 -13.88 4.91 -8.55
N HIS A 71 -14.50 5.74 -9.40
CA HIS A 71 -14.67 7.16 -9.11
C HIS A 71 -15.69 7.44 -7.99
N SER A 72 -16.80 6.70 -7.95
CA SER A 72 -17.87 6.90 -6.97
C SER A 72 -17.58 6.20 -5.63
N ARG A 73 -17.13 4.94 -5.69
CA ARG A 73 -16.92 4.09 -4.50
C ARG A 73 -15.53 4.26 -3.88
N ARG A 74 -14.54 4.73 -4.65
CA ARG A 74 -13.14 4.84 -4.23
C ARG A 74 -12.53 3.51 -3.77
N SER A 75 -13.07 2.42 -4.25
CA SER A 75 -12.61 1.06 -4.00
C SER A 75 -12.96 0.19 -5.21
N LEU A 76 -12.39 -1.01 -5.26
CA LEU A 76 -12.77 -2.04 -6.21
C LEU A 76 -13.56 -3.13 -5.50
N ASP A 77 -14.69 -3.52 -6.07
CA ASP A 77 -15.45 -4.69 -5.65
C ASP A 77 -15.18 -5.84 -6.63
N ASN A 78 -14.20 -6.72 -6.33
CA ASN A 78 -13.87 -7.81 -7.25
C ASN A 78 -15.05 -8.76 -7.50
N LYS A 79 -15.92 -8.95 -6.50
CA LYS A 79 -17.09 -9.84 -6.64
C LYS A 79 -18.06 -9.29 -7.68
N LYS A 80 -18.30 -7.98 -7.67
CA LYS A 80 -19.20 -7.31 -8.63
C LYS A 80 -18.74 -7.45 -10.07
N PHE A 81 -17.42 -7.36 -10.33
CA PHE A 81 -16.86 -7.45 -11.67
C PHE A 81 -16.41 -8.87 -12.06
N ASN A 82 -16.57 -9.83 -11.13
CA ASN A 82 -16.02 -11.17 -11.21
C ASN A 82 -14.55 -11.15 -11.66
N PHE A 83 -13.75 -10.24 -11.10
CA PHE A 83 -12.30 -10.25 -11.37
C PHE A 83 -11.68 -11.45 -10.66
N PRO A 84 -10.65 -12.09 -11.23
CA PRO A 84 -9.94 -13.13 -10.54
C PRO A 84 -9.49 -12.61 -9.17
N HIS A 85 -9.82 -13.34 -8.11
CA HIS A 85 -9.14 -13.25 -6.83
C HIS A 85 -7.71 -13.81 -7.03
N GLY A 86 -6.93 -13.08 -7.82
CA GLY A 86 -5.66 -13.54 -8.35
C GLY A 86 -4.59 -13.50 -7.28
N THR A 87 -3.92 -14.63 -7.13
CA THR A 87 -2.68 -14.80 -6.38
C THR A 87 -1.61 -13.89 -6.95
N ASN A 88 -1.40 -12.71 -6.37
CA ASN A 88 -0.17 -11.96 -6.57
C ASN A 88 0.88 -12.47 -5.61
N TYR A 89 2.05 -12.81 -6.10
CA TYR A 89 3.19 -13.20 -5.25
C TYR A 89 3.47 -12.20 -4.10
N ILE A 90 3.12 -10.91 -4.27
CA ILE A 90 3.31 -9.88 -3.24
C ILE A 90 2.09 -9.69 -2.30
N ASP A 91 0.86 -10.06 -2.66
CA ASP A 91 -0.30 -9.91 -1.75
C ASP A 91 -0.86 -11.25 -1.24
N THR A 92 -0.43 -12.35 -1.85
CA THR A 92 -0.79 -13.69 -1.43
C THR A 92 0.01 -14.02 -0.19
N GLY A 93 -0.70 -14.50 0.81
CA GLY A 93 -0.12 -15.11 1.99
C GLY A 93 -1.12 -16.11 2.54
N VAL A 94 -0.59 -17.14 3.17
CA VAL A 94 -1.34 -17.94 4.12
C VAL A 94 -1.30 -17.23 5.46
N GLU A 95 -2.48 -17.09 6.05
CA GLU A 95 -2.71 -16.67 7.42
C GLU A 95 -3.32 -17.86 8.17
N MET A 96 -2.80 -18.14 9.35
CA MET A 96 -3.24 -19.23 10.20
C MET A 96 -3.40 -18.69 11.61
N SER A 97 -4.51 -19.05 12.26
CA SER A 97 -4.74 -18.77 13.66
C SER A 97 -5.02 -20.08 14.37
N MET A 98 -4.34 -20.31 15.49
CA MET A 98 -4.58 -21.43 16.39
C MET A 98 -5.01 -20.85 17.74
N PRO A 99 -6.32 -20.77 18.03
CA PRO A 99 -6.80 -20.17 19.27
C PRO A 99 -6.55 -21.07 20.50
N GLN A 100 -6.35 -22.37 20.29
CA GLN A 100 -6.05 -23.36 21.33
C GLN A 100 -5.09 -24.41 20.76
N PRO A 101 -4.21 -24.99 21.59
CA PRO A 101 -3.26 -25.99 21.12
C PRO A 101 -4.01 -27.26 20.75
N ILE A 102 -3.71 -27.83 19.59
CA ILE A 102 -4.31 -29.09 19.18
C ILE A 102 -3.61 -30.20 19.98
N ASN A 103 -4.31 -30.74 20.97
CA ASN A 103 -3.89 -31.94 21.69
C ASN A 103 -4.06 -33.14 20.74
N ALA A 104 -2.99 -33.56 20.07
CA ALA A 104 -2.97 -34.87 19.43
C ALA A 104 -2.51 -35.92 20.45
N SER A 105 -3.07 -37.12 20.33
CA SER A 105 -2.85 -38.26 21.23
C SER A 105 -1.38 -38.74 21.29
N ASP A 106 -0.52 -38.23 20.42
CA ASP A 106 0.87 -38.61 20.19
C ASP A 106 1.87 -37.44 20.27
N GLY A 107 1.44 -36.21 20.58
CA GLY A 107 2.30 -35.02 20.71
C GLY A 107 1.71 -33.73 20.15
N SER A 108 2.49 -32.63 20.15
CA SER A 108 2.04 -31.33 19.64
C SER A 108 1.87 -31.34 18.11
N VAL A 109 0.67 -31.01 17.59
CA VAL A 109 0.48 -30.79 16.15
C VAL A 109 1.29 -29.58 15.69
N LYS A 110 2.12 -29.79 14.67
CA LYS A 110 2.91 -28.75 14.02
C LYS A 110 2.24 -28.36 12.72
N ILE A 111 1.73 -27.13 12.63
CA ILE A 111 1.17 -26.64 11.39
C ILE A 111 2.19 -25.74 10.70
N GLY A 112 2.72 -26.23 9.57
CA GLY A 112 3.67 -25.51 8.74
C GLY A 112 2.97 -24.49 7.86
N LEU A 113 3.55 -23.30 7.75
CA LEU A 113 3.05 -22.26 6.86
C LEU A 113 3.56 -22.50 5.43
N PRO A 114 2.68 -22.76 4.45
CA PRO A 114 3.14 -23.01 3.09
C PRO A 114 3.59 -21.70 2.43
N LEU A 115 4.86 -21.66 2.05
CA LEU A 115 5.51 -20.53 1.35
C LEU A 115 5.78 -20.90 -0.11
N SER A 116 4.77 -21.48 -0.78
CA SER A 116 4.92 -22.05 -2.13
C SER A 116 5.37 -21.01 -3.16
N GLU A 117 5.10 -19.73 -2.92
CA GLU A 117 5.53 -18.62 -3.77
C GLU A 117 7.05 -18.37 -3.75
N LEU A 118 7.74 -18.78 -2.67
CA LEU A 118 9.19 -18.67 -2.54
C LEU A 118 9.92 -19.93 -3.00
N GLY A 119 9.22 -20.90 -3.61
CA GLY A 119 9.83 -22.12 -4.13
C GLY A 119 10.34 -23.08 -3.04
N LYS A 120 10.82 -24.25 -3.47
CA LYS A 120 11.26 -25.33 -2.56
C LYS A 120 12.61 -25.06 -1.90
N THR A 121 13.38 -24.10 -2.41
CA THR A 121 14.74 -23.77 -1.94
C THR A 121 14.74 -22.74 -0.82
N PHE A 122 13.58 -22.17 -0.47
CA PHE A 122 13.49 -21.22 0.63
C PHE A 122 13.81 -21.92 1.96
N PRO A 123 14.80 -21.43 2.74
CA PRO A 123 15.35 -22.20 3.85
C PRO A 123 14.53 -22.13 5.15
N ILE A 124 13.44 -21.35 5.18
CA ILE A 124 12.65 -21.12 6.40
C ILE A 124 11.26 -21.74 6.22
N SER A 125 10.88 -22.59 7.17
CA SER A 125 9.55 -23.18 7.27
C SER A 125 8.95 -22.83 8.62
N PRO A 126 8.21 -21.70 8.73
CA PRO A 126 7.59 -21.32 9.99
C PRO A 126 6.59 -22.38 10.43
N VAL A 127 6.62 -22.75 11.71
CA VAL A 127 5.73 -23.74 12.31
C VAL A 127 5.04 -23.13 13.52
N LEU A 128 3.72 -23.28 13.56
CA LEU A 128 2.92 -22.97 14.74
C LEU A 128 2.68 -24.26 15.54
N ASN A 129 3.12 -24.27 16.79
CA ASN A 129 3.02 -25.43 17.71
C ASN A 129 2.30 -25.10 19.02
N ARG A 130 1.84 -23.87 19.19
CA ARG A 130 1.08 -23.36 20.34
C ARG A 130 0.14 -22.25 19.89
N GLU A 131 -0.74 -21.81 20.78
CA GLU A 131 -1.69 -20.74 20.52
C GLU A 131 -1.00 -19.51 19.92
N GLY A 132 -1.52 -19.02 18.80
CA GLY A 132 -0.91 -17.90 18.11
C GLY A 132 -1.37 -17.71 16.68
N LEU A 133 -0.63 -16.85 15.99
CA LEU A 133 -0.88 -16.43 14.62
C LEU A 133 0.38 -16.69 13.78
N ALA A 134 0.21 -17.22 12.58
CA ALA A 134 1.24 -17.27 11.57
C ALA A 134 0.75 -16.56 10.31
N SER A 135 1.60 -15.70 9.74
CA SER A 135 1.34 -15.07 8.45
C SER A 135 2.62 -15.04 7.63
N SER A 136 2.47 -15.33 6.35
CA SER A 136 3.57 -15.35 5.37
C SER A 136 3.73 -13.99 4.67
N ASN A 137 2.73 -13.13 4.85
CA ASN A 137 2.65 -11.85 4.20
C ASN A 137 1.61 -10.95 4.87
N LEU A 138 2.05 -9.77 5.30
CA LEU A 138 1.17 -8.78 5.95
C LEU A 138 0.89 -7.56 5.06
N VAL A 139 1.39 -7.50 3.81
CA VAL A 139 1.25 -6.30 2.96
C VAL A 139 -0.21 -5.90 2.79
N ASN A 140 -1.10 -6.87 2.53
CA ASN A 140 -2.53 -6.60 2.37
C ASN A 140 -3.18 -6.10 3.68
N THR A 141 -2.80 -6.70 4.81
CA THR A 141 -3.28 -6.33 6.15
C THR A 141 -2.83 -4.92 6.52
N VAL A 142 -1.57 -4.57 6.24
CA VAL A 142 -1.03 -3.23 6.40
C VAL A 142 -1.75 -2.21 5.52
N CYS A 143 -2.00 -2.51 4.24
CA CYS A 143 -2.79 -1.63 3.36
C CYS A 143 -4.20 -1.36 3.92
N LYS A 144 -4.89 -2.40 4.45
CA LYS A 144 -6.20 -2.22 5.09
C LYS A 144 -6.10 -1.33 6.33
N ASN A 145 -5.07 -1.54 7.16
CA ASN A 145 -4.84 -0.74 8.35
C ASN A 145 -4.56 0.73 8.00
N ILE A 146 -3.75 0.99 6.97
CA ILE A 146 -3.49 2.35 6.45
C ILE A 146 -4.79 3.05 6.06
N VAL A 147 -5.64 2.39 5.26
CA VAL A 147 -6.94 2.94 4.84
C VAL A 147 -7.84 3.22 6.05
N PHE A 148 -7.87 2.29 7.01
CA PHE A 148 -8.62 2.45 8.25
C PHE A 148 -8.14 3.66 9.06
N LEU A 149 -6.83 3.72 9.38
CA LEU A 149 -6.21 4.80 10.14
C LEU A 149 -6.43 6.15 9.47
N TYR A 150 -6.23 6.25 8.15
CA TYR A 150 -6.44 7.47 7.38
C TYR A 150 -7.88 8.01 7.56
N LYS A 151 -8.89 7.14 7.44
CA LYS A 151 -10.29 7.50 7.66
C LYS A 151 -10.59 7.87 9.11
N GLN A 152 -10.04 7.13 10.07
CA GLN A 152 -10.23 7.39 11.50
C GLN A 152 -9.63 8.73 11.93
N LEU A 153 -8.49 9.13 11.37
CA LEU A 153 -7.88 10.42 11.66
C LEU A 153 -8.78 11.58 11.22
N ALA A 154 -9.47 11.45 10.09
CA ALA A 154 -10.39 12.47 9.64
C ALA A 154 -11.64 12.56 10.51
N VAL A 155 -12.27 11.42 10.81
CA VAL A 155 -13.48 11.35 11.66
C VAL A 155 -13.21 11.93 13.05
N ASN A 156 -12.05 11.61 13.62
CA ASN A 156 -11.68 12.03 14.97
C ASN A 156 -10.78 13.28 14.96
N SER A 157 -10.74 14.03 13.85
CA SER A 157 -9.76 15.11 13.66
C SER A 157 -9.80 16.19 14.74
N HIS A 158 -10.96 16.41 15.37
CA HIS A 158 -11.13 17.31 16.52
C HIS A 158 -10.19 17.04 17.71
N ASP A 159 -9.63 15.83 17.81
CA ASP A 159 -8.66 15.43 18.83
C ASP A 159 -7.20 15.73 18.47
N ALA A 160 -6.91 16.23 17.26
CA ALA A 160 -5.55 16.46 16.77
C ALA A 160 -4.72 17.43 17.63
N VAL A 161 -5.37 18.32 18.38
CA VAL A 161 -4.73 19.29 19.28
C VAL A 161 -4.67 18.81 20.74
N LYS A 162 -5.20 17.62 21.04
CA LYS A 162 -5.21 17.08 22.41
C LYS A 162 -3.92 16.30 22.70
N ILE A 163 -3.28 16.65 23.81
CA ILE A 163 -2.12 15.93 24.35
C ILE A 163 -2.57 14.51 24.76
N ASN A 164 -1.70 13.52 24.54
CA ASN A 164 -1.94 12.11 24.89
C ASN A 164 -3.23 11.52 24.27
N SER A 165 -3.62 12.02 23.09
CA SER A 165 -4.78 11.49 22.39
C SER A 165 -4.45 10.19 21.65
N GLN A 166 -5.41 9.27 21.64
CA GLN A 166 -5.38 8.10 20.75
C GLN A 166 -5.23 8.52 19.29
N TRP A 167 -5.71 9.72 18.94
CA TRP A 167 -5.56 10.31 17.62
C TRP A 167 -4.09 10.43 17.20
N PHE A 168 -3.23 10.99 18.06
CA PHE A 168 -1.81 11.13 17.75
C PHE A 168 -1.11 9.76 17.64
N LEU A 169 -1.48 8.79 18.48
CA LEU A 169 -0.98 7.42 18.36
C LEU A 169 -1.38 6.77 17.03
N ASN A 170 -2.61 6.98 16.58
CA ASN A 170 -3.09 6.51 15.28
C ASN A 170 -2.36 7.20 14.12
N PHE A 171 -2.03 8.49 14.26
CA PHE A 171 -1.23 9.23 13.27
C PHE A 171 0.19 8.65 13.19
N ARG A 172 0.86 8.47 14.33
CA ARG A 172 2.18 7.81 14.39
C ARG A 172 2.14 6.42 13.78
N MET A 173 1.08 5.64 14.05
CA MET A 173 0.89 4.32 13.45
C MET A 173 0.72 4.41 11.93
N LEU A 174 -0.08 5.35 11.41
CA LEU A 174 -0.24 5.57 9.98
C LEU A 174 1.13 5.82 9.32
N ILE A 175 1.90 6.76 9.86
CA ILE A 175 3.23 7.11 9.33
C ILE A 175 4.18 5.90 9.33
N ASN A 176 4.17 5.08 10.39
CA ASN A 176 4.96 3.85 10.43
C ASN A 176 4.54 2.86 9.34
N GLU A 177 3.23 2.64 9.19
CA GLU A 177 2.67 1.66 8.25
C GLU A 177 2.93 2.06 6.79
N LEU A 178 2.89 3.36 6.48
CA LEU A 178 3.23 3.89 5.15
C LEU A 178 4.67 3.55 4.72
N VAL A 179 5.63 3.57 5.64
CA VAL A 179 7.02 3.14 5.34
C VAL A 179 7.11 1.63 5.29
N SER A 180 6.49 0.94 6.25
CA SER A 180 6.54 -0.52 6.38
C SER A 180 5.99 -1.22 5.15
N VAL A 181 4.87 -0.76 4.58
CA VAL A 181 4.25 -1.41 3.41
C VAL A 181 5.17 -1.40 2.18
N VAL A 182 5.95 -0.33 1.99
CA VAL A 182 6.92 -0.22 0.90
C VAL A 182 8.13 -1.10 1.19
N ASP A 183 8.67 -1.07 2.41
CA ASP A 183 9.81 -1.91 2.78
C ASP A 183 9.49 -3.41 2.66
N MET A 184 8.32 -3.82 3.15
CA MET A 184 7.83 -5.20 3.01
C MET A 184 7.70 -5.62 1.55
N THR A 185 7.20 -4.73 0.70
CA THR A 185 7.10 -4.97 -0.75
C THR A 185 8.47 -5.18 -1.38
N LEU A 186 9.43 -4.31 -1.08
CA LEU A 186 10.80 -4.42 -1.59
C LEU A 186 11.50 -5.69 -1.09
N ASN A 187 11.33 -6.04 0.19
CA ASN A 187 11.88 -7.28 0.75
C ASN A 187 11.22 -8.52 0.11
N LYS A 188 9.91 -8.48 -0.17
CA LYS A 188 9.21 -9.58 -0.86
C LYS A 188 9.71 -9.71 -2.30
N MET A 189 9.96 -8.60 -3.00
CA MET A 189 10.60 -8.62 -4.31
C MET A 189 12.00 -9.25 -4.24
N TYR A 190 12.82 -8.88 -3.27
CA TYR A 190 14.14 -9.50 -3.07
C TYR A 190 14.03 -11.01 -2.90
N LEU A 191 13.16 -11.49 -2.00
CA LEU A 191 12.97 -12.92 -1.76
C LEU A 191 12.40 -13.67 -2.96
N LEU A 192 11.47 -13.04 -3.68
CA LEU A 192 10.93 -13.61 -4.92
C LEU A 192 11.96 -13.65 -6.04
N ALA A 193 12.95 -12.75 -6.07
CA ALA A 193 14.05 -12.85 -7.03
C ALA A 193 15.03 -13.96 -6.66
N GLU A 194 15.34 -14.09 -5.36
CA GLU A 194 16.30 -15.09 -4.86
C GLU A 194 15.75 -16.53 -4.95
N TYR A 195 14.49 -16.72 -4.56
CA TYR A 195 13.90 -18.06 -4.41
C TYR A 195 12.67 -18.30 -5.28
N GLY A 196 11.93 -17.24 -5.64
CA GLY A 196 10.75 -17.34 -6.49
C GLY A 196 11.14 -17.46 -7.98
N GLN A 197 10.53 -18.39 -8.70
CA GLN A 197 10.74 -18.50 -10.14
C GLN A 197 9.87 -17.46 -10.89
N VAL A 198 10.17 -16.17 -10.73
CA VAL A 198 9.47 -15.09 -11.45
C VAL A 198 10.13 -14.88 -12.83
N PRO A 199 9.39 -14.98 -13.95
CA PRO A 199 9.96 -14.83 -15.28
C PRO A 199 10.66 -13.47 -15.48
N ASN A 200 11.81 -13.49 -16.15
CA ASN A 200 12.65 -12.33 -16.48
C ASN A 200 13.30 -11.61 -15.30
N TRP A 201 13.07 -12.06 -14.07
CA TRP A 201 13.76 -11.51 -12.91
C TRP A 201 15.18 -12.05 -12.81
N LYS A 202 16.10 -11.20 -12.39
CA LYS A 202 17.50 -11.55 -12.18
C LYS A 202 17.84 -11.43 -10.70
N PHE A 203 18.62 -12.36 -10.20
CA PHE A 203 19.17 -12.30 -8.86
C PHE A 203 20.68 -12.44 -8.91
N ASP A 204 21.36 -11.39 -8.45
CA ASP A 204 22.80 -11.36 -8.28
C ASP A 204 23.11 -10.78 -6.90
N LYS A 205 23.49 -11.66 -5.97
CA LYS A 205 23.79 -11.28 -4.59
C LYS A 205 24.96 -10.28 -4.51
N SER A 206 25.89 -10.26 -5.45
CA SER A 206 27.00 -9.31 -5.45
C SER A 206 26.54 -7.87 -5.76
N VAL A 207 25.50 -7.73 -6.59
CA VAL A 207 24.92 -6.46 -7.01
C VAL A 207 23.85 -5.97 -6.04
N LEU A 208 22.97 -6.87 -5.60
CA LEU A 208 21.88 -6.57 -4.68
C LEU A 208 22.35 -6.48 -3.23
N GLY A 209 23.46 -7.15 -2.88
CA GLY A 209 24.01 -7.36 -1.54
C GLY A 209 23.03 -7.89 -0.51
N GLU A 210 23.40 -7.81 0.77
CA GLU A 210 22.61 -8.40 1.84
C GLU A 210 21.23 -7.76 2.00
N ARG A 211 20.21 -8.58 2.30
CA ARG A 211 18.83 -8.14 2.50
C ARG A 211 18.67 -7.27 3.76
N HIS A 212 19.42 -7.57 4.81
CA HIS A 212 19.31 -6.93 6.12
C HIS A 212 20.32 -5.80 6.29
N GLY A 213 20.03 -4.87 7.21
CA GLY A 213 20.94 -3.75 7.53
C GLY A 213 21.11 -2.72 6.41
N ARG A 214 20.35 -2.83 5.32
CA ARG A 214 20.43 -1.89 4.19
C ARG A 214 19.56 -0.67 4.37
N ARG A 215 20.07 0.45 3.86
CA ARG A 215 19.32 1.70 3.76
C ARG A 215 18.17 1.51 2.78
N PHE A 216 17.04 2.13 3.11
CA PHE A 216 15.82 2.08 2.29
C PHE A 216 16.07 2.52 0.83
N ASP A 217 16.90 3.54 0.62
CA ASP A 217 17.16 4.08 -0.71
C ASP A 217 17.99 3.10 -1.57
N ASP A 218 18.80 2.26 -0.94
CA ASP A 218 19.49 1.16 -1.63
C ASP A 218 18.53 0.04 -2.00
N LYS A 219 17.52 -0.22 -1.15
CA LYS A 219 16.46 -1.19 -1.49
C LYS A 219 15.62 -0.75 -2.69
N LEU A 220 15.41 0.55 -2.89
CA LEU A 220 14.72 1.05 -4.10
C LEU A 220 15.49 0.70 -5.39
N LYS A 221 16.83 0.63 -5.33
CA LYS A 221 17.66 0.22 -6.48
C LYS A 221 17.43 -1.25 -6.86
N TRP A 222 17.02 -2.09 -5.91
CA TRP A 222 16.68 -3.49 -6.19
C TRP A 222 15.62 -3.63 -7.28
N VAL A 223 14.69 -2.68 -7.41
CA VAL A 223 13.65 -2.72 -8.44
C VAL A 223 14.29 -2.81 -9.83
N TYR A 224 15.23 -1.92 -10.15
CA TYR A 224 15.94 -1.96 -11.43
C TYR A 224 16.86 -3.17 -11.53
N GLN A 225 17.61 -3.48 -10.46
CA GLN A 225 18.57 -4.59 -10.47
C GLN A 225 17.88 -5.95 -10.68
N ILE A 226 16.67 -6.13 -10.16
CA ILE A 226 15.87 -7.37 -10.29
C ILE A 226 15.13 -7.40 -11.62
N THR A 227 14.44 -6.32 -11.98
CA THR A 227 13.49 -6.33 -13.10
C THR A 227 14.07 -5.83 -14.43
N GLY A 228 15.23 -5.16 -14.39
CA GLY A 228 15.82 -4.45 -15.53
C GLY A 228 15.09 -3.16 -15.93
N VAL A 229 14.04 -2.75 -15.20
CA VAL A 229 13.20 -1.61 -15.54
C VAL A 229 13.34 -0.52 -14.49
N HIS A 230 13.62 0.71 -14.93
CA HIS A 230 13.69 1.86 -14.03
C HIS A 230 12.31 2.27 -13.53
N LEU A 231 12.25 2.73 -12.28
CA LEU A 231 11.07 3.44 -11.78
C LEU A 231 10.80 4.67 -12.66
N PRO A 232 9.57 4.88 -13.16
CA PRO A 232 9.25 6.10 -13.89
C PRO A 232 9.56 7.35 -13.04
N GLN A 233 9.77 8.48 -13.68
CA GLN A 233 9.96 9.74 -12.95
C GLN A 233 8.64 10.19 -12.31
N PHE A 234 8.46 9.87 -11.03
CA PHE A 234 7.37 10.37 -10.17
C PHE A 234 7.98 11.07 -8.95
N LYS A 235 8.68 12.18 -9.24
CA LYS A 235 9.51 12.89 -8.26
C LYS A 235 8.71 13.27 -7.01
N ASN A 236 7.48 13.72 -7.18
CA ASN A 236 6.62 14.17 -6.07
C ASN A 236 6.34 13.03 -5.08
N GLU A 237 5.97 11.84 -5.56
CA GLU A 237 5.61 10.71 -4.71
C GLU A 237 6.82 10.11 -3.99
N LEU A 238 8.00 10.12 -4.63
CA LEU A 238 9.25 9.75 -3.97
C LEU A 238 9.69 10.77 -2.92
N ASP A 239 9.45 12.06 -3.15
CA ASP A 239 9.74 13.10 -2.17
C ASP A 239 8.78 12.99 -0.97
N SER A 240 7.49 12.70 -1.20
CA SER A 240 6.53 12.35 -0.13
C SER A 240 7.02 11.15 0.69
N LEU A 241 7.54 10.09 0.05
CA LEU A 241 8.09 8.93 0.74
C LEU A 241 9.32 9.27 1.59
N LYS A 242 10.22 10.14 1.12
CA LYS A 242 11.37 10.61 1.91
C LYS A 242 10.91 11.38 3.14
N ILE A 243 9.92 12.26 3.00
CA ILE A 243 9.35 13.03 4.11
C ILE A 243 8.72 12.09 5.14
N VAL A 244 7.86 11.15 4.69
CA VAL A 244 7.22 10.16 5.58
C VAL A 244 8.25 9.31 6.29
N LYS A 245 9.35 8.90 5.62
CA LYS A 245 10.45 8.16 6.23
C LYS A 245 11.20 8.98 7.29
N GLY A 246 11.48 10.26 7.02
CA GLY A 246 12.07 11.17 8.00
C GLY A 246 11.19 11.33 9.24
N LEU A 247 9.89 11.62 9.02
CA LEU A 247 8.91 11.74 10.08
C LEU A 247 8.76 10.44 10.87
N ARG A 248 8.73 9.28 10.20
CA ARG A 248 8.69 7.96 10.82
C ARG A 248 9.88 7.74 11.75
N ASN A 249 11.09 8.07 11.30
CA ASN A 249 12.30 7.91 12.11
C ASN A 249 12.23 8.83 13.34
N HIS A 250 11.88 10.10 13.15
CA HIS A 250 11.71 11.03 14.25
C HIS A 250 10.63 10.58 15.24
N LEU A 251 9.43 10.19 14.79
CA LEU A 251 8.36 9.70 15.69
C LEU A 251 8.67 8.35 16.34
N SER A 252 9.56 7.55 15.76
CA SER A 252 9.95 6.24 16.32
C SER A 252 11.02 6.37 17.39
N HIS A 253 12.02 7.22 17.16
CA HIS A 253 13.18 7.40 18.04
C HIS A 253 13.08 8.61 18.95
N PHE A 254 12.21 9.57 18.61
CA PHE A 254 12.05 10.86 19.27
C PHE A 254 13.40 11.59 19.44
N ASP A 255 14.11 11.71 18.31
CA ASP A 255 15.42 12.34 18.19
C ASP A 255 15.40 13.41 17.08
N PRO A 256 15.65 14.70 17.37
CA PRO A 256 15.82 15.27 18.72
C PRO A 256 14.56 15.08 19.60
N PRO A 257 14.64 15.19 20.94
CA PRO A 257 13.52 14.91 21.85
C PRO A 257 12.52 16.06 21.94
N CYS A 258 12.14 16.62 20.79
CA CYS A 258 11.17 17.69 20.69
C CYS A 258 10.32 17.48 19.44
N LEU A 259 9.02 17.76 19.55
CA LEU A 259 8.10 17.75 18.43
C LEU A 259 7.23 18.99 18.49
N SER A 260 7.31 19.84 17.47
CA SER A 260 6.30 20.83 17.15
C SER A 260 5.72 20.45 15.81
N ILE A 261 4.39 20.45 15.67
CA ILE A 261 3.72 20.16 14.40
C ILE A 261 2.34 20.81 14.39
N SER A 262 2.04 21.53 13.32
CA SER A 262 0.73 22.14 13.12
C SER A 262 -0.29 21.11 12.64
N VAL A 263 -1.57 21.39 12.87
CA VAL A 263 -2.66 20.55 12.34
C VAL A 263 -2.70 20.57 10.81
N GLU A 264 -2.28 21.68 10.20
CA GLU A 264 -2.15 21.79 8.74
C GLU A 264 -1.08 20.82 8.18
N GLU A 265 0.07 20.72 8.83
CA GLU A 265 1.09 19.74 8.48
C GLU A 265 0.62 18.31 8.72
N LEU A 266 -0.10 18.05 9.81
CA LEU A 266 -0.70 16.74 10.07
C LEU A 266 -1.64 16.32 8.92
N VAL A 267 -2.47 17.24 8.41
CA VAL A 267 -3.33 17.01 7.23
C VAL A 267 -2.48 16.71 5.99
N LYS A 268 -1.44 17.50 5.74
CA LYS A 268 -0.51 17.31 4.62
C LYS A 268 0.18 15.94 4.68
N TYR A 269 0.66 15.53 5.86
CA TYR A 269 1.32 14.24 6.06
C TYR A 269 0.36 13.07 5.96
N ALA A 270 -0.87 13.20 6.45
CA ALA A 270 -1.90 12.19 6.22
C ALA A 270 -2.15 12.00 4.71
N ASN A 271 -2.24 13.10 3.94
CA ASN A 271 -2.46 13.05 2.49
C ASN A 271 -1.35 12.33 1.70
N TYR A 272 -0.13 12.24 2.23
CA TYR A 272 0.93 11.44 1.62
C TYR A 272 0.59 9.95 1.52
N THR A 273 -0.42 9.47 2.27
CA THR A 273 -0.97 8.11 2.11
C THR A 273 -1.27 7.77 0.66
N ARG A 274 -1.87 8.70 -0.08
CA ARG A 274 -2.20 8.50 -1.49
C ARG A 274 -0.95 8.41 -2.36
N ASP A 275 0.04 9.25 -2.11
CA ASP A 275 1.32 9.24 -2.83
C ASP A 275 2.07 7.92 -2.62
N ILE A 276 2.07 7.39 -1.39
CA ILE A 276 2.62 6.06 -1.10
C ILE A 276 1.83 4.97 -1.84
N GLY A 277 0.51 5.11 -1.98
CA GLY A 277 -0.30 4.24 -2.83
C GLY A 277 0.15 4.23 -4.28
N LEU A 278 0.52 5.40 -4.81
CA LEU A 278 1.06 5.53 -6.17
C LEU A 278 2.47 4.95 -6.29
N VAL A 279 3.34 5.11 -5.29
CA VAL A 279 4.65 4.42 -5.23
C VAL A 279 4.44 2.90 -5.31
N MET A 280 3.57 2.37 -4.45
CA MET A 280 3.22 0.95 -4.42
C MET A 280 2.67 0.47 -5.76
N TRP A 281 1.78 1.24 -6.39
CA TRP A 281 1.27 0.92 -7.72
C TRP A 281 2.38 0.83 -8.76
N ASN A 282 3.31 1.79 -8.78
CA ASN A 282 4.41 1.79 -9.73
C ASN A 282 5.35 0.59 -9.53
N LEU A 283 5.64 0.22 -8.27
CA LEU A 283 6.37 -1.01 -7.96
C LEU A 283 5.67 -2.23 -8.55
N ARG A 284 4.33 -2.32 -8.39
CA ARG A 284 3.53 -3.43 -8.94
C ARG A 284 3.50 -3.44 -10.46
N ARG A 285 3.39 -2.29 -11.11
CA ARG A 285 3.39 -2.16 -12.58
C ARG A 285 4.69 -2.68 -13.19
N ILE A 286 5.83 -2.27 -12.64
CA ILE A 286 7.15 -2.70 -13.13
C ILE A 286 7.34 -4.20 -12.92
N SER A 287 6.85 -4.69 -11.79
CA SER A 287 6.94 -6.09 -11.40
C SER A 287 5.89 -6.99 -12.07
N ASN A 288 5.00 -6.42 -12.90
CA ASN A 288 3.85 -7.09 -13.49
C ASN A 288 2.95 -7.84 -12.48
N PHE A 289 2.77 -7.28 -11.28
CA PHE A 289 1.86 -7.84 -10.26
C PHE A 289 0.54 -7.09 -10.26
N LYS A 290 -0.58 -7.79 -10.05
CA LYS A 290 -1.89 -7.16 -9.92
C LYS A 290 -1.95 -6.28 -8.66
N LEU A 291 -3.03 -5.54 -8.51
CA LEU A 291 -3.30 -4.76 -7.30
C LEU A 291 -4.33 -5.46 -6.43
N SER A 292 -4.13 -5.40 -5.11
CA SER A 292 -5.14 -5.77 -4.14
C SER A 292 -6.21 -4.68 -3.99
N GLU A 293 -7.42 -5.04 -3.55
CA GLU A 293 -8.49 -4.07 -3.29
C GLU A 293 -8.06 -2.98 -2.30
N PRO A 294 -7.37 -3.29 -1.18
CA PRO A 294 -6.95 -2.25 -0.23
C PRO A 294 -5.91 -1.29 -0.82
N LEU A 295 -5.02 -1.77 -1.69
CA LEU A 295 -4.08 -0.90 -2.39
C LEU A 295 -4.82 0.00 -3.41
N ILE A 296 -5.82 -0.53 -4.13
CA ILE A 296 -6.66 0.28 -5.02
C ILE A 296 -7.39 1.36 -4.22
N GLU A 297 -7.97 1.00 -3.08
CA GLU A 297 -8.62 1.96 -2.20
C GLU A 297 -7.65 3.04 -1.70
N MET A 298 -6.45 2.65 -1.27
CA MET A 298 -5.37 3.57 -0.87
C MET A 298 -5.00 4.57 -1.97
N ILE A 299 -4.88 4.13 -3.22
CA ILE A 299 -4.61 4.99 -4.40
C ILE A 299 -5.76 5.99 -4.66
N LEU A 300 -6.99 5.59 -4.35
CA LEU A 300 -8.21 6.32 -4.64
C LEU A 300 -8.72 7.19 -3.47
N LEU A 301 -8.04 7.16 -2.32
CA LEU A 301 -8.35 8.02 -1.18
C LEU A 301 -8.46 9.48 -1.60
N GLN A 302 -9.42 10.18 -1.02
CA GLN A 302 -9.57 11.62 -1.20
C GLN A 302 -8.62 12.33 -0.26
N ASN A 303 -7.97 13.38 -0.74
CA ASN A 303 -7.19 14.26 0.11
C ASN A 303 -8.13 15.05 1.03
N TYR A 304 -7.65 15.33 2.22
CA TYR A 304 -8.26 16.24 3.17
C TYR A 304 -7.66 17.64 3.03
N ASP A 305 -8.49 18.66 3.20
CA ASP A 305 -8.08 20.05 3.39
C ASP A 305 -8.08 20.37 4.89
N PHE A 306 -7.15 21.23 5.30
CA PHE A 306 -7.17 21.81 6.63
C PHE A 306 -8.38 22.73 6.77
N ASN A 307 -9.10 22.58 7.88
CA ASN A 307 -10.31 23.33 8.16
C ASN A 307 -10.30 23.84 9.60
N SER A 308 -10.00 25.13 9.78
CA SER A 308 -10.09 25.80 11.08
C SER A 308 -10.79 27.13 10.92
N PRO A 309 -11.76 27.48 11.79
CA PRO A 309 -12.35 28.81 11.82
C PRO A 309 -11.35 29.89 12.27
N TYR A 310 -10.18 29.47 12.78
CA TYR A 310 -9.10 30.34 13.26
C TYR A 310 -7.85 30.28 12.37
N ALA A 311 -7.95 29.75 11.15
CA ALA A 311 -6.83 29.69 10.23
C ALA A 311 -6.30 31.11 9.95
N ARG A 312 -5.03 31.35 10.28
CA ARG A 312 -4.32 32.56 9.87
C ARG A 312 -3.63 32.30 8.54
N PRO A 313 -3.44 33.33 7.69
CA PRO A 313 -2.54 33.21 6.54
C PRO A 313 -1.19 32.69 7.02
N ILE A 314 -0.57 31.78 6.26
CA ILE A 314 0.79 31.31 6.53
C ILE A 314 1.68 32.55 6.54
N ASP A 315 2.29 32.86 7.68
CA ASP A 315 3.19 33.99 7.81
C ASP A 315 4.39 33.72 6.89
N SER A 316 4.71 34.65 5.99
CA SER A 316 5.82 34.50 5.05
C SER A 316 7.19 34.64 5.72
N ASN A 317 7.22 34.79 7.05
CA ASN A 317 8.41 34.98 7.85
C ASN A 317 8.98 33.63 8.32
N PRO A 318 10.09 33.15 7.76
CA PRO A 318 10.67 31.82 8.04
C PRO A 318 11.29 31.69 9.44
N ASP A 319 11.38 32.79 10.21
CA ASP A 319 12.07 32.85 11.51
C ASP A 319 11.19 32.38 12.70
N CYS A 320 9.90 32.18 12.48
CA CYS A 320 8.97 31.70 13.50
C CYS A 320 8.79 30.18 13.39
N TYR A 321 9.84 29.40 13.70
CA TYR A 321 9.81 27.92 13.73
C TYR A 321 8.97 27.29 12.60
N ASP A 322 9.57 27.04 11.43
CA ASP A 322 9.04 26.05 10.48
C ASP A 322 8.80 24.74 11.27
N THR A 323 7.53 24.43 11.55
CA THR A 323 7.08 23.40 12.50
C THR A 323 7.34 21.96 12.03
N SER A 324 8.36 21.76 11.19
CA SER A 324 8.75 20.46 10.67
C SER A 324 10.14 20.39 10.03
N LYS A 325 11.02 21.36 10.28
CA LYS A 325 12.44 21.23 9.90
C LYS A 325 13.16 20.35 10.91
N TRP A 326 13.21 19.06 10.60
CA TRP A 326 14.07 18.08 11.25
C TRP A 326 15.44 18.07 10.55
N PRO A 327 16.56 18.00 11.27
CA PRO A 327 17.89 17.95 10.67
C PRO A 327 18.11 16.75 9.75
#